data_AF-A0A3D1TM15-F1
#
_entry.id   AF-A0A3D1TM15-F1
#
_cell.length_a   1.000
_cell.length_b   1.000
_cell.length_c   1.000
_cell.angle_alpha   90.00
_cell.angle_beta   90.00
_cell.angle_gamma   90.00
#
_symmetry.space_group_name_H-M   'P 1'
#
loop_
_entity.id
_entity.type
_entity.pdbx_description
1 polymer ?
#
loop_
_entity_poly.entity_id
_entity_poly.type
_entity_poly.pdbx_seq_one_letter_code
_entity_poly.pdbx_strand_id
1 'polypeptide(L)'
;YYNKPTQEGLYRHFKAIAEESELPLVLYNIPGRCAVELDLGTMERLAKVPGIVAVKEATGHVNNVTPLVSGTQLTVLSGDDGLTLPMMVCGARGVISVAANLAPSRMAGMVHAALSGDWAVAMEEHARLYPLFKAMFLETNPIPVKA
;
A
#
# COMPACT_ATOMS: atom_id res chain seq x y z
N TYR A 1 15.18 -0.98 -7.76
CA TYR A 1 15.44 0.28 -7.02
C TYR A 1 16.82 0.80 -7.40
N TYR A 2 17.20 2.03 -6.99
CA TYR A 2 18.49 2.70 -7.27
C TYR A 2 18.74 3.11 -8.72
N ASN A 3 18.57 2.21 -9.68
CA ASN A 3 18.88 2.42 -11.11
C ASN A 3 17.88 3.30 -11.88
N LYS A 4 16.80 3.77 -11.23
CA LYS A 4 15.82 4.76 -11.75
C LYS A 4 15.37 4.49 -13.20
N PRO A 5 14.75 3.33 -13.50
CA PRO A 5 14.22 3.05 -14.83
C PRO A 5 13.15 4.07 -15.24
N THR A 6 12.95 4.24 -16.55
CA THR A 6 11.82 4.99 -17.08
C THR A 6 10.51 4.27 -16.80
N GLN A 7 9.38 4.96 -16.94
CA GLN A 7 8.03 4.38 -16.77
C GLN A 7 7.78 3.21 -17.74
N GLU A 8 8.25 3.32 -18.99
CA GLU A 8 8.20 2.20 -19.93
C GLU A 8 9.10 1.04 -19.50
N GLY A 9 10.25 1.32 -18.89
CA GLY A 9 11.10 0.31 -18.27
C GLY A 9 10.40 -0.41 -17.11
N LEU A 10 9.71 0.32 -16.23
CA LEU A 10 8.90 -0.24 -15.14
C LEU A 10 7.77 -1.12 -15.68
N TYR A 11 7.04 -0.64 -16.69
CA TYR A 11 5.99 -1.41 -17.35
C TYR A 11 6.53 -2.76 -17.87
N ARG A 12 7.61 -2.73 -18.67
CA ARG A 12 8.21 -3.95 -19.24
C ARG A 12 8.72 -4.89 -18.17
N HIS A 13 9.32 -4.34 -17.11
CA HIS A 13 9.84 -5.13 -16.00
C HIS A 13 8.73 -5.92 -15.29
N PHE A 14 7.66 -5.25 -14.86
CA PHE A 14 6.56 -5.92 -14.16
C PHE A 14 5.77 -6.85 -15.09
N LYS A 15 5.57 -6.45 -16.35
CA LYS A 15 4.91 -7.30 -17.34
C LYS A 15 5.68 -8.61 -17.55
N ALA A 16 6.99 -8.56 -17.75
CA ALA A 16 7.80 -9.76 -17.95
C ALA A 16 7.74 -10.70 -16.73
N ILE A 17 7.71 -10.15 -15.51
CA ILE A 17 7.54 -10.97 -14.30
C ILE A 17 6.15 -11.61 -14.25
N ALA A 18 5.10 -10.86 -14.60
CA ALA A 18 3.73 -11.36 -14.61
C ALA A 18 3.50 -12.47 -15.65
N GLU A 19 4.13 -12.38 -16.82
CA GLU A 19 4.01 -13.38 -17.89
C GLU A 19 4.67 -14.73 -17.53
N GLU A 20 5.69 -14.70 -16.66
CA GLU A 20 6.42 -15.90 -16.21
C GLU A 20 5.94 -16.44 -14.85
N SER A 21 5.05 -15.72 -14.16
CA SER A 21 4.58 -16.09 -12.82
C SER A 21 3.18 -16.67 -12.84
N GLU A 22 3.01 -17.82 -12.19
CA GLU A 22 1.68 -18.40 -11.93
C GLU A 22 1.02 -17.83 -10.67
N LEU A 23 1.73 -16.99 -9.91
CA LEU A 23 1.24 -16.42 -8.65
C LEU A 23 0.62 -15.03 -8.85
N PRO A 24 -0.39 -14.66 -8.06
CA PRO A 24 -0.90 -13.30 -8.02
C PRO A 24 0.19 -12.31 -7.56
N LEU A 25 0.36 -11.23 -8.30
CA LEU A 25 1.37 -10.20 -8.05
C LEU A 25 0.75 -8.95 -7.44
N VAL A 26 1.42 -8.44 -6.41
CA VAL A 26 1.12 -7.16 -5.77
C VAL A 26 2.26 -6.19 -6.12
N LEU A 27 1.94 -5.16 -6.89
CA LEU A 27 2.88 -4.06 -7.16
C LEU A 27 3.21 -3.34 -5.87
N TYR A 28 4.40 -2.75 -5.77
CA TYR A 28 4.77 -1.95 -4.59
C TYR A 28 5.36 -0.60 -5.02
N ASN A 29 4.61 0.46 -4.77
CA ASN A 29 5.00 1.84 -5.06
C ASN A 29 5.50 2.55 -3.79
N ILE A 30 6.81 2.86 -3.74
CA ILE A 30 7.46 3.49 -2.59
C ILE A 30 8.64 4.38 -3.03
N PRO A 31 8.37 5.54 -3.67
CA PRO A 31 9.41 6.40 -4.23
C PRO A 31 10.45 6.85 -3.19
N GLY A 32 10.05 7.04 -1.93
CA GLY A 32 10.95 7.39 -0.83
C GLY A 32 12.10 6.39 -0.59
N ARG A 33 12.01 5.16 -1.12
CA ARG A 33 13.07 4.15 -1.05
C ARG A 33 13.61 3.73 -2.42
N CYS A 34 12.79 3.80 -3.46
CA CYS A 34 13.16 3.35 -4.80
C CYS A 34 13.72 4.46 -5.71
N ALA A 35 13.55 5.73 -5.32
CA ALA A 35 13.91 6.94 -6.08
C ALA A 35 13.21 7.08 -7.44
N VAL A 36 12.16 6.30 -7.68
CA VAL A 36 11.26 6.38 -8.82
C VAL A 36 9.85 6.04 -8.33
N GLU A 37 8.88 6.84 -8.72
CA GLU A 37 7.46 6.59 -8.48
C GLU A 37 6.88 5.84 -9.68
N LEU A 38 5.98 4.88 -9.44
CA LEU A 38 5.17 4.28 -10.50
C LEU A 38 3.99 5.22 -10.76
N ASP A 39 3.91 5.82 -11.94
CA ASP A 39 2.84 6.78 -12.22
C ASP A 39 1.49 6.09 -12.53
N LEU A 40 0.40 6.87 -12.46
CA LEU A 40 -0.95 6.36 -12.69
C LEU A 40 -1.11 5.74 -14.08
N GLY A 41 -0.58 6.37 -15.13
CA GLY A 41 -0.70 5.86 -16.51
C GLY A 41 0.00 4.51 -16.69
N THR A 42 1.11 4.29 -16.00
CA THR A 42 1.82 3.00 -15.98
C THR A 42 1.05 1.97 -15.16
N MET A 43 0.49 2.36 -14.00
CA MET A 43 -0.37 1.49 -13.20
C MET A 43 -1.62 1.05 -13.95
N GLU A 44 -2.27 1.94 -14.71
CA GLU A 44 -3.45 1.62 -15.55
C GLU A 44 -3.11 0.61 -16.66
N ARG A 45 -1.91 0.70 -17.24
CA ARG A 45 -1.43 -0.29 -18.22
C ARG A 45 -1.13 -1.63 -17.55
N LEU A 46 -0.48 -1.61 -16.39
CA LEU A 46 -0.14 -2.81 -15.62
C LEU A 46 -1.37 -3.52 -15.06
N ALA A 47 -2.42 -2.78 -14.69
CA ALA A 47 -3.69 -3.34 -14.22
C ALA A 47 -4.37 -4.26 -15.25
N LYS A 48 -4.04 -4.09 -16.55
CA LYS A 48 -4.56 -4.91 -17.65
C LYS A 48 -3.72 -6.16 -17.91
N VAL A 49 -2.56 -6.31 -17.24
CA VAL A 49 -1.70 -7.48 -17.39
C VAL A 49 -2.22 -8.61 -16.49
N PRO A 50 -2.53 -9.80 -17.03
CA PRO A 50 -2.95 -10.95 -16.22
C PRO A 50 -1.94 -11.27 -15.11
N GLY A 51 -2.45 -11.65 -13.93
CA GLY A 51 -1.62 -11.97 -12.77
C GLY A 51 -1.32 -10.78 -11.85
N ILE A 52 -1.41 -9.53 -12.32
CA ILE A 52 -1.27 -8.34 -11.46
C ILE A 52 -2.62 -8.01 -10.82
N VAL A 53 -2.73 -8.19 -9.50
CA VAL A 53 -4.02 -8.15 -8.80
C VAL A 53 -4.17 -6.99 -7.82
N ALA A 54 -3.06 -6.42 -7.37
CA ALA A 54 -3.09 -5.38 -6.34
C ALA A 54 -1.89 -4.44 -6.44
N VAL A 55 -1.98 -3.31 -5.73
CA VAL A 55 -0.87 -2.40 -5.46
C VAL A 55 -0.79 -2.09 -3.99
N LYS A 56 0.40 -2.22 -3.41
CA LYS A 56 0.79 -1.64 -2.13
C LYS A 56 1.24 -0.20 -2.39
N GLU A 57 0.45 0.75 -1.92
CA GLU A 57 0.65 2.18 -2.14
C GLU A 57 1.29 2.83 -0.89
N ALA A 58 2.56 3.21 -1.00
CA ALA A 58 3.37 3.78 0.09
C ALA A 58 4.12 5.05 -0.34
N THR A 59 3.51 5.86 -1.20
CA THR A 59 4.00 7.21 -1.54
C THR A 59 3.87 8.20 -0.39
N GLY A 60 3.00 7.92 0.59
CA GLY A 60 2.62 8.88 1.64
C GLY A 60 1.51 9.84 1.21
N HIS A 61 0.89 9.62 0.04
CA HIS A 61 -0.12 10.52 -0.52
C HIS A 61 -1.46 9.80 -0.72
N VAL A 62 -2.45 10.13 0.11
CA VAL A 62 -3.82 9.59 0.01
C VAL A 62 -4.49 9.94 -1.32
N ASN A 63 -4.13 11.08 -1.93
CA ASN A 63 -4.65 11.53 -3.22
C ASN A 63 -4.37 10.55 -4.38
N ASN A 64 -3.38 9.65 -4.24
CA ASN A 64 -3.09 8.64 -5.24
C ASN A 64 -4.12 7.49 -5.22
N VAL A 65 -4.85 7.30 -4.12
CA VAL A 65 -5.78 6.17 -3.95
C VAL A 65 -7.00 6.30 -4.85
N THR A 66 -7.70 7.44 -4.82
CA THR A 66 -8.96 7.61 -5.59
C THR A 66 -8.77 7.35 -7.08
N PRO A 67 -7.76 7.92 -7.77
CA PRO A 67 -7.53 7.63 -9.19
C PRO A 67 -7.21 6.15 -9.47
N LEU A 68 -6.47 5.48 -8.57
CA LEU A 68 -6.19 4.05 -8.71
C LEU A 68 -7.44 3.19 -8.58
N VAL A 69 -8.27 3.49 -7.57
CA VAL A 69 -9.53 2.77 -7.33
C VAL A 69 -10.54 3.01 -8.46
N SER A 70 -10.61 4.22 -9.01
CA SER A 70 -11.56 4.54 -10.10
C SER A 70 -11.05 4.16 -11.49
N GLY A 71 -9.73 4.17 -11.70
CA GLY A 71 -9.09 3.99 -13.00
C GLY A 71 -8.62 2.56 -13.28
N THR A 72 -8.61 1.68 -12.28
CA THR A 72 -8.09 0.31 -12.41
C THR A 72 -8.97 -0.72 -11.69
N GLN A 73 -8.80 -2.00 -12.02
CA GLN A 73 -9.38 -3.11 -11.26
C GLN A 73 -8.47 -3.60 -10.10
N LEU A 74 -7.36 -2.91 -9.82
CA LEU A 74 -6.41 -3.34 -8.80
C LEU A 74 -6.99 -3.16 -7.40
N THR A 75 -6.74 -4.13 -6.53
CA THR A 75 -6.94 -3.91 -5.10
C THR A 75 -5.86 -2.97 -4.57
N VAL A 76 -6.24 -1.81 -4.04
CA VAL A 76 -5.29 -0.89 -3.40
C VAL A 76 -5.13 -1.28 -1.93
N LEU A 77 -3.89 -1.54 -1.51
CA LEU A 77 -3.50 -1.81 -0.13
C LEU A 77 -2.60 -0.68 0.35
N SER A 78 -2.87 -0.15 1.53
CA SER A 78 -1.98 0.82 2.15
C SER A 78 -0.62 0.19 2.47
N GLY A 79 0.46 0.92 2.20
CA GLY A 79 1.79 0.57 2.67
C GLY A 79 2.33 1.50 3.76
N ASP A 80 1.47 2.34 4.34
CA ASP A 80 1.76 3.26 5.44
C ASP A 80 0.71 3.08 6.55
N ASP A 81 1.15 2.63 7.72
CA ASP A 81 0.25 2.31 8.83
C ASP A 81 -0.55 3.55 9.29
N GLY A 82 0.08 4.73 9.30
CA GLY A 82 -0.56 5.99 9.70
C GLY A 82 -1.56 6.53 8.68
N LEU A 83 -1.45 6.11 7.41
CA LEU A 83 -2.38 6.52 6.36
C LEU A 83 -3.42 5.45 6.01
N THR A 84 -3.37 4.28 6.65
CA THR A 84 -4.28 3.17 6.33
C THR A 84 -5.75 3.56 6.40
N LEU A 85 -6.19 4.17 7.50
CA LEU A 85 -7.59 4.59 7.65
C LEU A 85 -8.01 5.64 6.60
N PRO A 86 -7.28 6.77 6.41
CA PRO A 86 -7.57 7.71 5.32
C PRO A 86 -7.61 7.08 3.93
N MET A 87 -6.68 6.17 3.62
CA MET A 87 -6.66 5.47 2.32
C MET A 87 -7.88 4.56 2.16
N MET A 88 -8.32 3.89 3.23
CA MET A 88 -9.52 3.03 3.19
C MET A 88 -10.80 3.83 2.99
N VAL A 89 -10.89 5.06 3.51
CA VAL A 89 -12.00 5.99 3.19
C VAL A 89 -12.05 6.30 1.69
N CYS A 90 -10.89 6.40 1.02
CA CYS A 90 -10.79 6.60 -0.42
C CYS A 90 -10.95 5.30 -1.26
N GLY A 91 -11.26 4.17 -0.62
CA GLY A 91 -11.54 2.90 -1.31
C GLY A 91 -10.41 1.87 -1.28
N ALA A 92 -9.29 2.13 -0.60
CA ALA A 92 -8.32 1.07 -0.32
C ALA A 92 -8.96 -0.05 0.53
N ARG A 93 -8.49 -1.28 0.36
CA ARG A 93 -9.14 -2.48 0.90
C ARG A 93 -8.37 -3.16 2.04
N GLY A 94 -7.27 -2.57 2.48
CA GLY A 94 -6.46 -3.12 3.56
C GLY A 94 -5.08 -2.49 3.63
N VAL A 95 -4.15 -3.20 4.26
CA VAL A 95 -2.79 -2.74 4.54
C VAL A 95 -1.79 -3.89 4.51
N ILE A 96 -0.58 -3.62 4.03
CA ILE A 96 0.60 -4.46 4.28
C ILE A 96 1.47 -3.70 5.30
N SER A 97 1.33 -4.12 6.56
CA SER A 97 1.64 -3.33 7.76
C SER A 97 2.99 -3.67 8.40
N VAL A 98 3.65 -2.66 9.00
CA VAL A 98 4.76 -2.86 9.95
C VAL A 98 4.20 -3.04 11.36
N ALA A 99 3.32 -2.14 11.80
CA ALA A 99 2.74 -2.13 13.14
C ALA A 99 1.99 -3.42 13.52
N ALA A 100 1.45 -4.15 12.53
CA ALA A 100 0.79 -5.43 12.74
C ALA A 100 1.73 -6.53 13.30
N ASN A 101 3.05 -6.37 13.22
CA ASN A 101 3.98 -7.28 13.90
C ASN A 101 3.90 -7.16 15.44
N LEU A 102 3.50 -5.99 15.96
CA LEU A 102 3.42 -5.73 17.40
C LEU A 102 1.98 -5.65 17.91
N ALA A 103 1.04 -5.19 17.07
CA ALA A 103 -0.37 -5.04 17.41
C ALA A 103 -1.30 -5.71 16.37
N PRO A 104 -1.14 -7.02 16.07
CA PRO A 104 -1.86 -7.69 14.99
C PRO A 104 -3.38 -7.65 15.17
N SER A 105 -3.87 -7.93 16.38
CA SER A 105 -5.31 -7.96 16.68
C SER A 105 -5.97 -6.59 16.53
N ARG A 106 -5.30 -5.53 16.97
CA ARG A 106 -5.79 -4.14 16.84
C ARG A 106 -5.74 -3.65 15.41
N MET A 107 -4.65 -3.92 14.69
CA MET A 107 -4.56 -3.60 13.26
C MET A 107 -5.66 -4.30 12.46
N ALA A 108 -5.87 -5.60 12.70
CA ALA A 108 -6.95 -6.35 12.07
C ALA A 108 -8.34 -5.77 12.45
N GLY A 109 -8.55 -5.44 13.73
CA GLY A 109 -9.78 -4.81 14.21
C GLY A 109 -10.09 -3.49 13.51
N MET A 110 -9.11 -2.59 13.39
CA MET A 110 -9.25 -1.32 12.67
C MET A 110 -9.63 -1.54 11.20
N VAL A 111 -8.94 -2.45 10.51
CA VAL A 111 -9.19 -2.76 9.09
C VAL A 111 -10.57 -3.40 8.89
N HIS A 112 -10.96 -4.35 9.74
CA HIS A 112 -12.28 -4.98 9.65
C HIS A 112 -13.43 -4.02 9.95
N ALA A 113 -13.26 -3.12 10.91
CA ALA A 113 -14.23 -2.05 11.18
C ALA A 113 -14.39 -1.14 9.95
N ALA A 114 -13.28 -0.69 9.35
CA ALA A 114 -13.32 0.10 8.11
C ALA A 114 -13.96 -0.67 6.93
N LEU A 115 -13.64 -1.95 6.75
CA LEU A 115 -14.23 -2.79 5.68
C LEU A 115 -15.74 -3.02 5.85
N SER A 116 -16.24 -3.00 7.09
CA SER A 116 -17.67 -3.14 7.40
C SER A 116 -18.42 -1.81 7.46
N GLY A 117 -17.73 -0.68 7.25
CA GLY A 117 -18.31 0.66 7.31
C GLY A 117 -18.49 1.21 8.72
N ASP A 118 -17.98 0.53 9.75
CA ASP A 118 -17.93 1.04 11.12
C ASP A 118 -16.76 2.01 11.30
N TRP A 119 -16.92 3.20 10.74
CA TRP A 119 -15.90 4.24 10.78
C TRP A 119 -15.63 4.74 12.19
N ALA A 120 -16.62 4.68 13.10
CA ALA A 120 -16.44 5.12 14.48
C ALA A 120 -15.41 4.23 15.20
N VAL A 121 -15.59 2.90 15.13
CA VAL A 121 -14.65 1.95 15.70
C VAL A 121 -13.28 2.02 15.00
N ALA A 122 -13.27 2.16 13.67
CA ALA A 122 -12.02 2.29 12.93
C ALA A 122 -11.21 3.54 13.32
N MET A 123 -11.87 4.69 13.52
CA MET A 123 -11.25 5.93 13.99
C MET A 123 -10.71 5.81 15.42
N GLU A 124 -11.46 5.16 16.31
CA GLU A 124 -11.03 4.92 17.69
C GLU A 124 -9.77 4.06 17.75
N GLU A 125 -9.73 2.94 17.01
CA GLU A 125 -8.54 2.09 16.92
C GLU A 125 -7.37 2.79 16.24
N HIS A 126 -7.61 3.57 15.18
CA HIS A 126 -6.58 4.38 14.55
C HIS A 126 -5.93 5.36 15.54
N ALA A 127 -6.73 6.10 16.32
CA ALA A 127 -6.23 7.04 17.32
C ALA A 127 -5.40 6.33 18.41
N ARG A 128 -5.83 5.15 18.85
CA ARG A 128 -5.09 4.32 19.81
C ARG A 128 -3.75 3.83 19.28
N LEU A 129 -3.71 3.45 18.00
CA LEU A 129 -2.51 2.91 17.35
C LEU A 129 -1.56 4.01 16.85
N TYR A 130 -2.04 5.25 16.71
CA TYR A 130 -1.25 6.34 16.15
C TYR A 130 0.12 6.57 16.81
N PRO A 131 0.27 6.53 18.15
CA PRO A 131 1.58 6.61 18.79
C PRO A 131 2.54 5.49 18.33
N LEU A 132 2.02 4.27 18.14
CA LEU A 132 2.80 3.14 17.62
C LEU A 132 3.22 3.38 16.17
N PHE A 133 2.32 3.89 15.31
CA PHE A 133 2.65 4.22 13.92
C PHE A 133 3.82 5.20 13.85
N LYS A 134 3.81 6.23 14.69
CA LYS A 134 4.93 7.19 14.78
C LYS A 134 6.22 6.50 15.27
N ALA A 135 6.12 5.64 16.28
CA ALA A 135 7.27 4.94 16.83
C ALA A 135 7.98 4.02 15.81
N MET A 136 7.22 3.34 14.94
CA MET A 136 7.76 2.43 13.92
C MET A 136 8.67 3.11 12.87
N PHE A 137 8.65 4.44 12.78
CA PHE A 137 9.44 5.21 11.83
C PHE A 137 10.27 6.32 12.50
N LEU A 138 10.59 6.19 13.79
CA LEU A 138 11.59 7.04 14.46
C LEU A 138 12.96 6.92 13.80
N GLU A 139 13.29 5.71 13.35
CA GLU A 139 14.41 5.42 12.47
C GLU A 139 13.94 4.60 11.26
N THR A 140 14.86 4.30 10.34
CA THR A 140 14.52 3.55 9.14
C THR A 140 14.05 2.14 9.48
N ASN A 141 12.79 1.80 9.18
CA ASN A 141 12.28 0.43 9.25
C ASN A 141 13.21 -0.54 8.47
N PRO A 142 13.61 -1.70 9.04
CA PRO A 142 13.03 -2.36 10.22
C PRO A 142 13.77 -2.17 11.54
N ILE A 143 14.53 -1.08 11.75
CA ILE A 143 15.24 -0.88 13.02
C ILE A 143 14.25 -0.78 14.21
N PRO A 144 13.23 0.11 14.22
CA PRO A 144 12.40 0.29 15.40
C PRO A 144 11.50 -0.92 15.73
N VAL A 145 11.03 -1.66 14.72
CA VAL A 145 10.14 -2.81 14.92
C VAL A 145 10.88 -4.04 15.50
N LYS A 146 12.22 -4.08 15.39
CA LYS A 146 13.06 -5.17 15.90
C LYS A 146 13.71 -4.88 17.25
N ALA A 147 13.66 -3.62 17.72
CA ALA A 147 14.36 -3.15 18.91
C ALA A 147 13.67 -3.59 20.21
#